data_AF-A0A1V4WS32-F1
#
_entry.id   AF-A0A1V4WS32-F1
#
_cell.length_a   1.000
_cell.length_b   1.000
_cell.length_c   1.000
_cell.angle_alpha   90.00
_cell.angle_beta   90.00
_cell.angle_gamma   90.00
#
_symmetry.space_group_name_H-M   'P 1'
#
loop_
_entity.id
_entity.type
_entity.pdbx_description
1 polymer ?
#
loop_
_entity_poly.entity_id
_entity_poly.type
_entity_poly.pdbx_seq_one_letter_code
_entity_poly.pdbx_strand_id
1 'polypeptide(L)'
;METGTVIPAVSNIFFGILIIVFSIPLMKNKIGMNHWYGIRFRESFESADNWYKINRYGAGRMVRYSIVIIAVSIMALFVPLPGGRILQLALACVPFLMVIPAIESWLYAKKLSFK
;
A
#
# COMPACT_ATOMS: atom_id res chain seq x y z
N MET A 1 8.14 14.93 -22.92
CA MET A 1 7.32 14.11 -22.00
C MET A 1 6.27 13.43 -22.86
N GLU A 2 6.21 12.10 -22.91
CA GLU A 2 5.04 11.47 -23.54
C GLU A 2 3.82 11.80 -22.68
N THR A 3 2.85 12.52 -23.24
CA THR A 3 1.63 12.92 -22.52
C THR A 3 0.92 11.74 -21.85
N GLY A 4 1.05 10.53 -22.44
CA GLY A 4 0.43 9.33 -21.90
C GLY A 4 1.03 8.79 -20.60
N THR A 5 2.29 9.08 -20.26
CA THR A 5 2.88 8.58 -19.00
C THR A 5 2.65 9.50 -17.81
N VAL A 6 2.35 10.77 -18.07
CA VAL A 6 2.17 11.80 -17.03
C VAL A 6 0.99 11.47 -16.11
N ILE A 7 -0.16 11.17 -16.71
CA ILE A 7 -1.41 10.89 -15.98
C ILE A 7 -1.27 9.70 -15.01
N PRO A 8 -0.84 8.49 -15.46
CA PRO A 8 -0.71 7.36 -14.54
C PRO A 8 0.38 7.60 -13.48
N ALA A 9 1.49 8.26 -13.84
CA ALA A 9 2.56 8.54 -12.88
C ALA A 9 2.10 9.49 -11.75
N VAL A 10 1.45 10.62 -12.09
CA VAL A 10 0.91 11.55 -11.09
C VAL A 10 -0.18 10.86 -10.24
N SER A 11 -1.05 10.06 -10.87
CA SER A 11 -2.10 9.31 -10.16
C SER A 11 -1.50 8.34 -9.14
N ASN A 12 -0.45 7.62 -9.51
CA ASN A 12 0.25 6.67 -8.64
C ASN A 12 0.98 7.38 -7.48
N ILE A 13 1.58 8.55 -7.74
CA ILE A 13 2.21 9.36 -6.69
C ILE A 13 1.16 9.78 -5.67
N PHE A 14 0.04 10.34 -6.13
CA PHE A 14 -1.06 10.73 -5.26
C PHE A 14 -1.62 9.53 -4.46
N PHE A 15 -1.84 8.40 -5.12
CA PHE A 15 -2.29 7.16 -4.48
C PHE A 15 -1.31 6.69 -3.39
N GLY A 16 -0.01 6.66 -3.67
CA GLY A 16 1.00 6.29 -2.68
C GLY A 16 1.00 7.22 -1.46
N ILE A 17 0.90 8.54 -1.68
CA ILE A 17 0.82 9.53 -0.59
C ILE A 17 -0.43 9.29 0.26
N LEU A 18 -1.58 9.08 -0.39
CA LEU A 18 -2.85 8.81 0.29
C LEU A 18 -2.74 7.59 1.22
N ILE A 19 -2.18 6.49 0.71
CA ILE A 19 -1.98 5.27 1.49
C ILE A 19 -1.03 5.50 2.67
N ILE A 20 0.06 6.27 2.48
CA ILE A 20 0.98 6.60 3.57
C ILE A 20 0.24 7.39 4.65
N VAL A 21 -0.51 8.43 4.29
CA VAL A 21 -1.28 9.25 5.23
C VAL A 21 -2.25 8.38 6.04
N PHE A 22 -3.00 7.50 5.37
CA PHE A 22 -3.91 6.57 6.04
C PHE A 22 -3.18 5.46 6.82
N SER A 23 -1.91 5.20 6.59
CA SER A 23 -1.17 4.17 7.34
C SER A 23 -0.54 4.71 8.62
N ILE A 24 -0.23 6.01 8.69
CA ILE A 24 0.41 6.66 9.85
C ILE A 24 -0.35 6.44 11.18
N PRO A 25 -1.66 6.70 11.31
CA PRO A 25 -2.34 6.55 12.59
C PRO A 25 -2.42 5.07 13.03
N LEU A 26 -2.49 4.13 12.08
CA LEU A 26 -2.44 2.69 12.34
C LEU A 26 -1.07 2.27 12.87
N MET A 27 0.02 2.72 12.25
CA MET A 27 1.40 2.45 12.72
C MET A 27 1.66 2.97 14.13
N LYS A 28 1.05 4.12 14.47
CA LYS A 28 1.17 4.75 15.78
C LYS A 28 0.23 4.16 16.84
N ASN A 29 -0.50 3.09 16.53
CA ASN A 29 -1.51 2.48 17.40
C ASN A 29 -2.56 3.49 17.93
N LYS A 30 -2.89 4.52 17.14
CA LYS A 30 -3.83 5.57 17.57
C LYS A 30 -5.30 5.23 17.32
N ILE A 31 -5.55 4.15 16.59
CA ILE A 31 -6.88 3.76 16.12
C ILE A 31 -7.31 2.52 16.89
N GLY A 32 -8.37 2.66 17.69
CA GLY A 32 -9.01 1.54 18.39
C GLY A 32 -9.71 0.57 17.43
N MET A 33 -10.01 -0.63 17.94
CA MET A 33 -10.72 -1.66 17.20
C MET A 33 -12.07 -1.14 16.69
N ASN A 34 -12.29 -1.26 15.39
CA ASN A 34 -13.50 -0.75 14.73
C ASN A 34 -13.78 -1.51 13.42
N HIS A 35 -15.00 -1.36 12.90
CA HIS A 35 -15.44 -2.10 11.71
C HIS A 35 -15.21 -1.37 10.38
N TRP A 36 -14.66 -0.15 10.37
CA TRP A 36 -14.61 0.71 9.18
C TRP A 36 -13.20 0.95 8.65
N TYR A 37 -12.21 0.97 9.53
CA TYR A 37 -10.89 1.48 9.24
C TYR A 37 -9.80 0.64 9.90
N GLY A 38 -8.77 0.32 9.11
CA GLY A 38 -7.68 -0.56 9.50
C GLY A 38 -7.63 -1.84 8.66
N ILE A 39 -6.74 -2.73 9.06
CA ILE A 39 -6.56 -4.07 8.51
C ILE A 39 -7.47 -5.00 9.31
N ARG A 40 -8.49 -5.52 8.62
CA ARG A 40 -9.69 -6.11 9.22
C ARG A 40 -9.82 -7.59 8.84
N PHE A 41 -8.81 -8.38 9.18
CA PHE A 41 -8.95 -9.83 9.10
C PHE A 41 -9.73 -10.34 10.31
N ARG A 42 -10.27 -11.57 10.25
CA ARG A 42 -10.98 -12.19 11.38
C ARG A 42 -10.11 -12.14 12.65
N GLU A 43 -8.83 -12.45 12.49
CA GLU A 43 -7.81 -12.47 13.53
C GLU A 43 -7.56 -11.08 14.15
N SER A 44 -7.84 -9.99 13.42
CA SER A 44 -7.71 -8.61 13.93
C SER A 44 -8.73 -8.28 15.01
N PHE A 45 -9.86 -8.99 15.04
CA PHE A 45 -10.95 -8.77 16.01
C PHE A 45 -10.92 -9.76 17.19
N GLU A 46 -9.94 -10.67 17.24
CA GLU A 46 -9.84 -11.67 18.32
C GLU A 46 -9.39 -11.02 19.64
N SER A 47 -8.60 -9.95 19.60
CA SER A 47 -8.19 -9.19 20.79
C SER A 47 -7.69 -7.80 20.44
N ALA A 48 -7.68 -6.88 21.42
CA ALA A 48 -7.09 -5.55 21.25
C ALA A 48 -5.59 -5.59 20.92
N ASP A 49 -4.88 -6.57 21.48
CA ASP A 49 -3.45 -6.78 21.19
C ASP A 49 -3.24 -7.25 19.74
N ASN A 50 -4.04 -8.20 19.25
CA ASN A 50 -4.02 -8.61 17.84
C ASN A 50 -4.36 -7.46 16.90
N TRP A 51 -5.37 -6.65 17.25
CA TRP A 51 -5.74 -5.47 16.50
C TRP A 51 -4.53 -4.56 16.26
N TYR A 52 -3.82 -4.17 17.33
CA TYR A 52 -2.67 -3.28 17.22
C TYR A 52 -1.48 -3.93 16.52
N LYS A 53 -1.18 -5.21 16.80
CA LYS A 53 -0.08 -5.94 16.14
C LYS A 53 -0.28 -6.02 14.62
N ILE A 54 -1.47 -6.46 14.19
CA ILE A 54 -1.79 -6.64 12.76
C ILE A 54 -1.84 -5.29 12.04
N ASN A 55 -2.52 -4.29 12.61
CA ASN A 55 -2.62 -2.96 12.01
C ASN A 55 -1.26 -2.29 11.90
N ARG A 56 -0.43 -2.33 12.94
CA ARG A 56 0.93 -1.76 12.90
C ARG A 56 1.79 -2.45 11.85
N TYR A 57 1.79 -3.79 11.83
CA TYR A 57 2.59 -4.55 10.86
C TYR A 57 2.18 -4.23 9.43
N GLY A 58 0.89 -4.36 9.13
CA GLY A 58 0.43 -4.22 7.76
C GLY A 58 0.44 -2.76 7.29
N ALA A 59 0.16 -1.78 8.15
CA ALA A 59 0.36 -0.37 7.80
C ALA A 59 1.83 -0.08 7.45
N GLY A 60 2.79 -0.69 8.18
CA GLY A 60 4.21 -0.60 7.82
C GLY A 60 4.57 -1.30 6.50
N ARG A 61 3.84 -2.33 6.08
CA ARG A 61 3.96 -2.93 4.74
C ARG A 61 3.38 -2.01 3.67
N MET A 62 2.19 -1.47 3.89
CA MET A 62 1.55 -0.52 2.98
C MET A 62 2.46 0.68 2.71
N VAL A 63 3.01 1.33 3.75
CA VAL A 63 3.95 2.45 3.61
C VAL A 63 5.16 2.08 2.75
N ARG A 64 5.80 0.93 3.00
CA ARG A 64 6.97 0.49 2.23
C ARG A 64 6.65 0.34 0.74
N TYR A 65 5.55 -0.33 0.41
CA TYR A 65 5.14 -0.51 -0.99
C TYR A 65 4.67 0.79 -1.64
N SER A 66 4.04 1.70 -0.89
CA SER A 66 3.72 3.04 -1.39
C SER A 66 4.97 3.86 -1.73
N ILE A 67 6.04 3.76 -0.94
CA ILE A 67 7.32 4.41 -1.26
C ILE A 67 7.88 3.86 -2.58
N VAL A 68 7.81 2.55 -2.81
CA VAL A 68 8.24 1.92 -4.08
C VAL A 68 7.38 2.42 -5.25
N ILE A 69 6.05 2.45 -5.09
CA ILE A 69 5.12 2.98 -6.11
C ILE A 69 5.45 4.43 -6.47
N ILE A 70 5.68 5.28 -5.46
CA ILE A 70 6.05 6.69 -5.66
C ILE A 70 7.39 6.78 -6.39
N ALA A 71 8.41 6.04 -5.94
CA ALA A 71 9.74 6.08 -6.54
C ALA A 71 9.70 5.67 -8.03
N VAL A 72 9.03 4.56 -8.37
CA VAL A 72 8.85 4.11 -9.76
C VAL A 72 8.13 5.15 -10.59
N SER A 73 7.09 5.78 -10.04
CA SER A 73 6.29 6.78 -10.75
C SER A 73 7.04 8.08 -10.97
N ILE A 74 7.85 8.53 -10.01
CA ILE A 74 8.76 9.67 -10.17
C ILE A 74 9.78 9.38 -11.27
N MET A 75 10.43 8.21 -11.24
CA MET A 75 11.40 7.83 -12.29
C MET A 75 10.76 7.85 -13.69
N ALA A 76 9.51 7.38 -13.81
CA ALA A 76 8.78 7.38 -15.08
C ALA A 76 8.49 8.78 -15.66
N LEU A 77 8.58 9.86 -14.86
CA LEU A 77 8.43 11.24 -15.33
C LEU A 77 9.71 11.77 -16.01
N PHE A 78 10.88 11.22 -15.66
CA PHE A 78 12.18 11.73 -16.08
C PHE A 78 12.92 10.82 -17.06
N VAL A 79 12.60 9.53 -17.10
CA VAL A 79 13.26 8.57 -18.00
C VAL A 79 12.50 8.48 -19.33
N PRO A 80 13.09 8.88 -20.48
CA PRO A 80 12.50 8.69 -21.79
C PRO A 80 12.60 7.20 -22.17
N LEU A 81 11.64 6.41 -21.69
CA LEU A 81 11.57 4.98 -21.98
C LEU A 81 10.88 4.76 -23.33
N PRO A 82 11.52 4.09 -24.30
CA PRO A 82 10.86 3.70 -25.55
C PRO A 82 9.81 2.63 -25.20
N GLY A 83 8.53 3.02 -25.22
CA GLY A 83 7.51 2.13 -24.70
C GLY A 83 6.06 2.56 -24.84
N GLY A 84 5.76 3.82 -25.21
CA GLY A 84 4.43 4.31 -25.57
C GLY A 84 3.29 3.64 -24.80
N ARG A 85 2.58 2.72 -25.46
CA ARG A 85 1.45 1.98 -24.89
C ARG A 85 1.82 0.93 -23.83
N ILE A 86 2.93 0.21 -23.98
CA ILE A 86 3.37 -0.83 -23.04
C ILE A 86 3.76 -0.20 -21.70
N LEU A 87 4.51 0.90 -21.75
CA LEU A 87 4.91 1.64 -20.55
C LEU A 87 3.69 2.25 -19.84
N GLN A 88 2.77 2.83 -20.60
CA GLN A 88 1.51 3.35 -20.05
C GLN A 88 0.71 2.26 -19.35
N LEU A 89 0.56 1.09 -19.98
CA LEU A 89 -0.10 -0.07 -19.37
C LEU A 89 0.62 -0.55 -18.11
N ALA A 90 1.96 -0.64 -18.15
CA ALA A 90 2.74 -1.02 -16.99
C ALA A 90 2.54 -0.05 -15.80
N LEU A 91 2.56 1.26 -16.05
CA LEU A 91 2.31 2.28 -15.05
C LEU A 91 0.87 2.23 -14.51
N ALA A 92 -0.12 1.95 -15.36
CA ALA A 92 -1.50 1.76 -14.93
C ALA A 92 -1.67 0.54 -14.00
N CYS A 93 -0.80 -0.47 -14.12
CA CYS A 93 -0.81 -1.65 -13.27
C CYS A 93 0.00 -1.52 -11.97
N VAL A 94 0.83 -0.47 -11.80
CA VAL A 94 1.66 -0.26 -10.60
C VAL A 94 0.88 -0.34 -9.28
N PRO A 95 -0.35 0.18 -9.16
CA PRO A 95 -1.14 0.04 -7.92
C PRO A 95 -1.37 -1.42 -7.47
N PHE A 96 -1.31 -2.40 -8.38
CA PHE A 96 -1.43 -3.82 -8.02
C PHE A 96 -0.28 -4.35 -7.17
N LEU A 97 0.84 -3.61 -7.06
CA LEU A 97 1.88 -3.90 -6.07
C LEU A 97 1.33 -3.90 -4.63
N MET A 98 0.18 -3.26 -4.37
CA MET A 98 -0.52 -3.27 -3.08
C MET A 98 -1.14 -4.62 -2.71
N VAL A 99 -1.25 -5.57 -3.64
CA VAL A 99 -1.67 -6.94 -3.32
C VAL A 99 -0.64 -7.62 -2.42
N ILE A 100 0.66 -7.34 -2.62
CA ILE A 100 1.74 -7.94 -1.82
C ILE A 100 1.63 -7.59 -0.33
N PRO A 101 1.59 -6.30 0.09
CA PRO A 101 1.45 -5.96 1.50
C PRO A 101 0.11 -6.43 2.09
N ALA A 102 -0.96 -6.55 1.29
CA ALA A 102 -2.22 -7.14 1.75
C ALA A 102 -2.05 -8.63 2.10
N ILE A 103 -1.39 -9.41 1.23
CA ILE A 103 -1.07 -10.82 1.48
C ILE A 103 -0.12 -10.94 2.68
N GLU A 104 0.94 -10.15 2.75
CA GLU A 104 1.88 -10.16 3.88
C GLU A 104 1.16 -9.89 5.21
N SER A 105 0.22 -8.95 5.21
CA SER A 105 -0.59 -8.62 6.40
C SER A 105 -1.51 -9.76 6.78
N TRP A 106 -2.11 -10.44 5.80
CA TRP A 106 -2.96 -11.61 6.03
C TRP A 106 -2.17 -12.80 6.58
N LEU A 107 -1.01 -13.11 6.00
CA LEU A 107 -0.12 -14.16 6.49
C LEU A 107 0.37 -13.89 7.91
N TYR A 108 0.68 -12.63 8.22
CA TYR A 108 1.03 -12.21 9.57
C TYR A 108 -0.14 -12.39 10.55
N ALA A 109 -1.36 -12.01 10.15
CA ALA A 109 -2.56 -12.21 10.96
C ALA A 109 -2.81 -13.69 11.23
N LYS A 110 -2.70 -14.55 10.21
CA LYS A 110 -2.82 -16.01 10.36
C LYS A 110 -1.82 -16.58 11.35
N LYS A 111 -0.57 -16.11 11.31
CA LYS A 111 0.47 -16.56 12.25
C LYS A 111 0.15 -16.26 13.72
N LEU A 112 -0.63 -15.21 13.99
CA LEU A 112 -1.05 -14.86 15.36
C LEU A 112 -2.20 -15.74 15.87
N SER A 113 -3.01 -16.31 14.99
CA SER A 113 -4.14 -17.19 15.37
C SER A 113 -3.71 -18.59 15.82
N PHE A 114 -2.49 -19.01 15.46
CA PHE A 114 -1.91 -20.30 15.85
C PHE A 114 -1.03 -20.23 17.11
N LYS A 115 -1.03 -19.09 17.82
CA LYS A 115 -0.34 -18.90 19.09
C LYS A 115 -1.36 -18.73 20.21
#